data_AF-W2CSX7-F1
#
_entry.id   AF-W2CSX7-F1
#
_cell.length_a   1.000
_cell.length_b   1.000
_cell.length_c   1.000
_cell.angle_alpha   90.00
_cell.angle_beta   90.00
_cell.angle_gamma   90.00
#
_symmetry.space_group_name_H-M   'P 1'
#
loop_
_entity.id
_entity.type
_entity.pdbx_description
1 polymer ?
#
loop_
_entity_poly.entity_id
_entity_poly.type
_entity_poly.pdbx_seq_one_letter_code
_entity_poly.pdbx_strand_id
1 'polypeptide(L)'
;VKERYAGRLSDGELSFLARASERHFNERPFLDHACYLFLTKTTRQHMARQSNFSSLCRGTILPKEVGNREEVAKFMEAVDQFERIINDDDRIRLTRMTEEELVGTKEKSGLLDRYFSLSDTGHASLEDIRLGADLVRVGDNRLCLHTLSDTDD
;
A
#
# COMPACT_ATOMS: atom_id res chain seq x y z
N VAL A 1 3.13 -5.91 -14.06
CA VAL A 1 2.98 -6.43 -15.45
C VAL A 1 3.45 -5.31 -16.39
N LYS A 2 4.09 -5.60 -17.54
CA LYS A 2 4.50 -4.54 -18.48
C LYS A 2 3.29 -4.17 -19.34
N GLU A 3 2.80 -2.96 -19.18
CA GLU A 3 1.67 -2.44 -19.96
C GLU A 3 2.17 -1.49 -21.04
N ARG A 4 1.35 -1.27 -22.08
CA ARG A 4 1.65 -0.30 -23.13
C ARG A 4 0.77 0.92 -22.94
N TYR A 5 1.39 2.08 -22.86
CA TYR A 5 0.64 3.33 -22.70
C TYR A 5 -0.22 3.59 -23.94
N ALA A 6 -1.52 3.80 -23.74
CA ALA A 6 -2.45 4.19 -24.80
C ALA A 6 -2.69 5.70 -24.72
N GLY A 7 -2.08 6.44 -25.65
CA GLY A 7 -2.19 7.90 -25.68
C GLY A 7 -3.58 8.37 -26.08
N ARG A 8 -4.05 9.47 -25.49
CA ARG A 8 -5.38 10.07 -25.72
C ARG A 8 -5.40 10.95 -26.97
N LEU A 9 -4.95 10.42 -28.10
CA LEU A 9 -4.72 11.17 -29.35
C LEU A 9 -6.00 11.70 -30.02
N SER A 10 -7.17 11.15 -29.65
CA SER A 10 -8.48 11.54 -30.16
C SER A 10 -9.11 12.72 -29.42
N ASP A 11 -8.48 13.19 -28.33
CA ASP A 11 -9.03 14.26 -27.50
C ASP A 11 -8.79 15.64 -28.15
N GLY A 12 -9.88 16.30 -28.55
CA GLY A 12 -9.86 17.52 -29.37
C GLY A 12 -9.36 18.77 -28.66
N GLU A 13 -9.26 18.73 -27.33
CA GLU A 13 -8.85 19.86 -26.48
C GLU A 13 -7.34 19.90 -26.18
N LEU A 14 -6.55 18.96 -26.73
CA LEU A 14 -5.12 18.89 -26.46
C LEU A 14 -4.35 20.04 -27.14
N SER A 15 -3.58 20.78 -26.34
CA SER A 15 -2.60 21.74 -26.85
C SER A 15 -1.55 21.06 -27.74
N PHE A 16 -0.86 21.81 -28.59
CA PHE A 16 0.18 21.27 -29.49
C PHE A 16 1.24 20.44 -28.74
N LEU A 17 1.72 20.94 -27.60
CA LEU A 17 2.72 20.24 -26.77
C LEU A 17 2.13 18.99 -26.10
N ALA A 18 0.90 19.07 -25.60
CA ALA A 18 0.23 17.92 -25.01
C ALA A 18 0.06 16.80 -26.05
N ARG A 19 -0.39 17.14 -27.26
CA ARG A 19 -0.53 16.16 -28.36
C ARG A 19 0.80 15.56 -28.81
N ALA A 20 1.89 16.34 -28.82
CA ALA A 20 3.23 15.84 -29.13
C ALA A 20 3.73 14.87 -28.04
N SER A 21 3.46 15.18 -26.77
CA SER A 21 3.75 14.29 -25.63
C SER A 21 2.99 12.96 -25.75
N GLU A 22 1.67 13.01 -25.96
CA GLU A 22 0.82 11.82 -26.13
C GLU A 22 1.34 10.91 -27.25
N ARG A 23 1.76 11.48 -28.39
CA ARG A 23 2.37 10.72 -29.49
C ARG A 23 3.72 10.12 -29.13
N HIS A 24 4.54 10.85 -28.37
CA HIS A 24 5.87 10.40 -27.97
C HIS A 24 5.80 9.18 -27.06
N PHE A 25 4.84 9.16 -26.13
CA PHE A 25 4.66 8.09 -25.16
C PHE A 25 3.73 6.96 -25.62
N ASN A 26 2.95 7.17 -26.69
CA ASN A 26 2.07 6.13 -27.23
C ASN A 26 2.83 4.81 -27.48
N GLU A 27 2.23 3.70 -27.05
CA GLU A 27 2.73 2.33 -27.11
C GLU A 27 4.01 2.05 -26.32
N ARG A 28 4.57 3.04 -25.61
CA ARG A 28 5.77 2.79 -24.80
C ARG A 28 5.45 1.87 -23.62
N PRO A 29 6.33 0.91 -23.34
CA PRO A 29 6.14 0.02 -22.20
C PRO A 29 6.35 0.78 -20.90
N PHE A 30 5.46 0.58 -19.93
CA PHE A 30 5.60 1.07 -18.57
C PHE A 30 5.34 -0.05 -17.57
N LEU A 31 5.80 0.16 -16.33
CA LEU A 31 5.50 -0.74 -15.23
C LEU A 31 4.28 -0.18 -14.50
N ASP A 32 3.13 -0.81 -14.70
CA ASP A 32 1.96 -0.53 -13.87
C ASP A 32 2.16 -1.19 -12.51
N HIS A 33 2.25 -0.36 -11.47
CA HIS A 33 2.51 -0.78 -10.11
C HIS A 33 1.84 0.18 -9.13
N ALA A 34 1.19 -0.39 -8.12
CA ALA A 34 0.66 0.33 -6.98
C ALA A 34 1.59 0.14 -5.78
N CYS A 35 1.94 1.24 -5.12
CA CYS A 35 2.75 1.26 -3.92
C CYS A 35 1.92 1.70 -2.72
N TYR A 36 2.05 0.97 -1.61
CA TYR A 36 1.40 1.30 -0.35
C TYR A 36 2.45 1.48 0.74
N LEU A 37 2.34 2.56 1.50
CA LEU A 37 3.19 2.82 2.66
C LEU A 37 2.39 2.62 3.95
N PHE A 38 2.86 1.72 4.79
CA PHE A 38 2.26 1.46 6.11
C PHE A 38 3.18 1.97 7.20
N LEU A 39 2.77 3.02 7.89
CA LEU A 39 3.47 3.52 9.08
C LEU A 39 2.90 2.83 10.31
N THR A 40 3.72 2.04 11.00
CA THR A 40 3.29 1.27 12.16
C THR A 40 4.07 1.69 13.40
N LYS A 41 3.37 2.20 14.42
CA LYS A 41 3.94 2.36 15.75
C LYS A 41 3.93 1.01 16.48
N THR A 42 5.11 0.40 16.59
CA THR A 42 5.27 -0.84 17.35
C THR A 42 5.34 -0.58 18.86
N THR A 43 5.02 -1.60 19.67
CA THR A 43 5.24 -1.54 21.12
C THR A 43 6.50 -2.32 21.49
N ARG A 44 7.15 -1.97 22.59
CA ARG A 44 8.31 -2.72 23.12
C ARG A 44 8.01 -4.22 23.30
N GLN A 45 6.78 -4.56 23.66
CA GLN A 45 6.34 -5.96 23.78
C GLN A 45 6.16 -6.66 22.44
N HIS A 46 5.84 -5.92 21.37
CA HIS A 46 5.72 -6.49 20.01
C HIS A 46 7.08 -6.76 19.37
N MET A 47 8.10 -5.94 19.65
CA MET A 47 9.48 -6.18 19.17
C MET A 47 10.09 -7.48 19.73
N ALA A 48 9.62 -7.95 20.89
CA ALA A 48 10.10 -9.17 21.54
C ALA A 48 9.36 -10.45 21.08
N ARG A 49 8.36 -10.35 20.18
CA ARG A 49 7.53 -11.49 19.75
C ARG A 49 8.16 -12.22 18.58
N GLN A 50 8.19 -13.55 18.66
CA GLN A 50 8.44 -14.44 17.53
C GLN A 50 7.17 -14.56 16.67
N SER A 51 7.34 -14.78 15.37
CA SER A 51 6.28 -14.83 14.34
C SER A 51 5.20 -15.90 14.59
N ASN A 52 5.45 -16.83 15.51
CA ASN A 52 4.57 -17.93 15.89
C ASN A 52 3.52 -17.56 16.96
N PHE A 53 3.52 -16.34 17.50
CA PHE A 53 2.59 -15.95 18.57
C PHE A 53 1.50 -14.98 18.07
N SER A 54 0.33 -15.54 17.73
CA SER A 54 -0.81 -14.79 17.19
C SER A 54 -1.51 -13.92 18.24
N SER A 55 -1.86 -12.68 17.87
CA SER A 55 -2.73 -11.80 18.65
C SER A 55 -4.15 -12.35 18.82
N LEU A 56 -4.59 -13.26 17.93
CA LEU A 56 -5.91 -13.92 18.00
C LEU A 56 -6.06 -14.82 19.24
N CYS A 57 -4.95 -15.26 19.83
CA CYS A 57 -4.96 -16.04 21.06
C CYS A 57 -5.01 -15.17 22.34
N ARG A 58 -5.05 -13.83 22.21
CA ARG A 58 -5.24 -12.92 23.35
C ARG A 58 -6.73 -12.62 23.55
N GLY A 59 -7.17 -12.51 24.80
CA GLY A 59 -8.51 -12.02 25.14
C GLY A 59 -8.79 -10.56 24.77
N THR A 60 -7.76 -9.82 24.32
CA THR A 60 -7.90 -8.46 23.78
C THR A 60 -6.93 -8.27 22.63
N ILE A 61 -7.49 -7.90 21.47
CA ILE A 61 -6.73 -7.70 20.23
C ILE A 61 -5.94 -6.38 20.29
N LEU A 62 -6.51 -5.35 20.94
CA LEU A 62 -5.90 -4.03 21.05
C LEU A 62 -4.86 -4.00 22.19
N PRO A 63 -3.62 -3.55 21.91
CA PRO A 63 -2.63 -3.22 22.95
C PRO A 63 -3.17 -2.15 23.89
N LYS A 64 -2.77 -2.18 25.16
CA LYS A 64 -3.22 -1.22 26.19
C LYS A 64 -2.77 0.21 25.86
N GLU A 65 -1.65 0.33 25.15
CA GLU A 65 -1.04 1.57 24.70
C GLU A 65 -1.92 2.34 23.69
N VAL A 66 -2.78 1.66 22.93
CA VAL A 66 -3.77 2.30 22.06
C VAL A 66 -4.79 3.11 22.87
N GLY A 67 -4.99 2.76 24.14
CA GLY A 67 -5.82 3.54 25.07
C GLY A 67 -5.18 4.86 25.51
N ASN A 68 -3.87 5.05 25.30
CA ASN A 68 -3.17 6.28 25.65
C ASN A 68 -3.32 7.31 24.52
N ARG A 69 -4.30 8.21 24.67
CA ARG A 69 -4.60 9.27 23.69
C ARG A 69 -3.40 10.17 23.39
N GLU A 70 -2.55 10.45 24.37
CA GLU A 70 -1.38 11.30 24.18
C GLU A 70 -0.35 10.64 23.26
N GLU A 71 -0.12 9.34 23.44
CA GLU A 71 0.79 8.57 22.59
C GLU A 71 0.30 8.41 21.15
N VAL A 72 -1.02 8.28 20.97
CA VAL A 72 -1.64 8.25 19.64
C VAL A 72 -1.52 9.62 18.97
N ALA A 73 -1.78 10.71 19.70
CA ALA A 73 -1.64 12.07 19.17
C ALA A 73 -0.21 12.34 18.69
N LYS A 74 0.81 12.03 19.51
CA LYS A 74 2.23 12.17 19.13
C LYS A 74 2.60 11.37 17.88
N PHE A 75 2.01 10.18 17.71
CA PHE A 75 2.25 9.37 16.51
C PHE A 75 1.61 10.01 15.28
N MET A 76 0.37 10.47 15.38
CA MET A 76 -0.31 11.14 14.28
C MET A 76 0.42 12.43 13.88
N GLU A 77 0.90 13.22 14.84
CA GLU A 77 1.74 14.40 14.57
C GLU A 77 3.02 14.04 13.79
N ALA A 78 3.69 12.95 14.16
CA ALA A 78 4.87 12.48 13.44
C ALA A 78 4.55 11.99 12.02
N VAL A 79 3.39 11.35 11.83
CA VAL A 79 2.89 10.93 10.51
C VAL A 79 2.60 12.15 9.63
N ASP A 80 1.92 13.17 10.17
CA ASP A 80 1.59 14.38 9.43
C ASP A 80 2.87 15.15 9.02
N GLN A 81 3.88 15.20 9.90
CA GLN A 81 5.19 15.77 9.57
C GLN A 81 5.89 14.97 8.46
N PHE A 82 5.89 13.64 8.55
CA PHE A 82 6.47 12.78 7.53
C PHE A 82 5.78 12.95 6.16
N GLU A 83 4.44 12.96 6.12
CA GLU A 83 3.66 13.17 4.90
C GLU A 83 4.02 14.51 4.26
N ARG A 84 4.11 15.58 5.06
CA ARG A 84 4.47 16.91 4.58
C ARG A 84 5.87 16.94 3.97
N ILE A 85 6.87 16.37 4.66
CA ILE A 85 8.25 16.35 4.18
C ILE A 85 8.36 15.64 2.83
N ILE A 86 7.68 14.50 2.66
CA ILE A 86 7.71 13.77 1.39
C ILE A 86 6.97 14.53 0.30
N ASN A 87 5.81 15.10 0.61
CA ASN A 87 5.01 15.85 -0.37
C ASN A 87 5.63 17.18 -0.79
N ASP A 88 6.55 17.73 0.00
CA ASP A 88 7.36 18.89 -0.38
C ASP A 88 8.42 18.54 -1.44
N ASP A 89 8.76 17.26 -1.63
CA ASP A 89 9.57 16.77 -2.77
C ASP A 89 8.66 16.49 -3.97
N ASP A 90 8.80 17.25 -5.06
CA ASP A 90 7.97 17.13 -6.27
C ASP A 90 8.16 15.79 -7.03
N ARG A 91 9.00 14.88 -6.54
CA ARG A 91 9.25 13.55 -7.14
C ARG A 91 8.24 12.49 -6.73
N ILE A 92 7.78 12.51 -5.48
CA ILE A 92 6.89 11.49 -4.92
C ILE A 92 5.79 12.21 -4.14
N ARG A 93 4.54 11.82 -4.39
CA ARG A 93 3.41 12.29 -3.58
C ARG A 93 2.78 11.14 -2.83
N LEU A 94 2.59 11.35 -1.54
CA LEU A 94 1.79 10.54 -0.66
C LEU A 94 0.39 11.14 -0.55
N THR A 95 -0.61 10.27 -0.55
CA THR A 95 -1.99 10.66 -0.28
C THR A 95 -2.54 9.68 0.73
N ARG A 96 -3.05 10.22 1.84
CA ARG A 96 -3.65 9.41 2.88
C ARG A 96 -4.91 8.74 2.36
N MET A 97 -4.97 7.41 2.47
CA MET A 97 -6.15 6.64 2.09
C MET A 97 -7.32 6.94 3.02
N THR A 98 -8.49 7.11 2.41
CA THR A 98 -9.77 7.23 3.09
C THR A 98 -10.26 5.88 3.60
N GLU A 99 -11.29 5.91 4.45
CA GLU A 99 -11.94 4.68 4.94
C GLU A 99 -12.45 3.82 3.77
N GLU A 100 -13.15 4.43 2.81
CA GLU A 100 -13.69 3.74 1.64
C GLU A 100 -12.60 3.09 0.78
N GLU A 101 -11.43 3.71 0.66
CA GLU A 101 -10.31 3.12 -0.06
C GLU A 101 -9.64 1.98 0.72
N LEU A 102 -9.73 1.98 2.04
CA LEU A 102 -9.22 0.91 2.90
C LEU A 102 -10.15 -0.30 2.89
N VAL A 103 -11.43 -0.11 3.22
CA VAL A 103 -12.40 -1.20 3.38
C VAL A 103 -13.15 -1.55 2.10
N GLY A 104 -13.20 -0.64 1.14
CA GLY A 104 -13.97 -0.80 -0.09
C GLY A 104 -15.38 -0.23 0.02
N THR A 105 -16.05 -0.16 -1.13
CA THR A 105 -17.46 0.18 -1.26
C THR A 105 -18.22 -1.00 -1.87
N LYS A 106 -19.53 -0.85 -2.05
CA LYS A 106 -20.34 -1.87 -2.75
C LYS A 106 -19.89 -2.11 -4.19
N GLU A 107 -19.27 -1.11 -4.81
CA GLU A 107 -18.93 -1.12 -6.24
C GLU A 107 -17.43 -1.28 -6.48
N LYS A 108 -16.58 -0.91 -5.51
CA LYS A 108 -15.13 -0.91 -5.65
C LYS A 108 -14.45 -1.61 -4.48
N SER A 109 -13.56 -2.55 -4.77
CA SER A 109 -12.73 -3.24 -3.78
C SER A 109 -11.82 -2.27 -3.02
N GLY A 110 -11.68 -2.47 -1.71
CA GLY A 110 -10.74 -1.73 -0.86
C GLY A 110 -9.33 -2.30 -0.88
N LEU A 111 -8.42 -1.65 -0.16
CA LEU A 111 -7.06 -2.16 0.07
C LEU A 111 -7.06 -3.54 0.72
N LEU A 112 -7.95 -3.80 1.67
CA LEU A 112 -8.02 -5.08 2.36
C LEU A 112 -8.37 -6.23 1.41
N ASP A 113 -9.32 -6.02 0.50
CA ASP A 113 -9.70 -6.99 -0.53
C ASP A 113 -8.51 -7.31 -1.46
N ARG A 114 -7.79 -6.26 -1.88
CA ARG A 114 -6.58 -6.39 -2.71
C ARG A 114 -5.46 -7.09 -1.95
N TYR A 115 -5.32 -6.83 -0.65
CA TYR A 115 -4.33 -7.48 0.19
C TYR A 115 -4.59 -9.00 0.27
N PHE A 116 -5.85 -9.41 0.41
CA PHE A 116 -6.25 -10.82 0.53
C PHE A 116 -6.39 -11.58 -0.80
N SER A 117 -6.23 -10.90 -1.93
CA SER A 117 -6.23 -11.53 -3.27
C SER A 117 -4.95 -11.29 -4.07
N LEU A 118 -4.14 -10.31 -3.66
CA LEU A 118 -3.03 -9.74 -4.44
C LEU A 118 -3.44 -9.36 -5.88
N SER A 119 -4.69 -8.93 -6.07
CA SER A 119 -5.24 -8.49 -7.35
C SER A 119 -5.73 -7.05 -7.25
N ASP A 120 -5.43 -6.24 -8.28
CA ASP A 120 -5.93 -4.87 -8.41
C ASP A 120 -7.24 -4.79 -9.23
N THR A 121 -7.70 -5.93 -9.77
CA THR A 121 -8.84 -6.03 -10.67
C THR A 121 -9.96 -6.90 -10.10
N GLY A 122 -11.19 -6.37 -10.11
CA GLY A 122 -12.43 -7.08 -9.78
C GLY A 122 -12.80 -7.09 -8.30
N HIS A 123 -14.04 -7.51 -8.01
CA HIS A 123 -14.42 -7.92 -6.65
C HIS A 123 -13.57 -9.13 -6.30
N ALA A 124 -12.51 -8.89 -5.54
CA ALA A 124 -11.59 -9.92 -5.09
C ALA A 124 -12.39 -11.04 -4.41
N SER A 125 -12.43 -12.21 -5.06
CA SER A 125 -12.73 -13.42 -4.30
C SER A 125 -11.61 -13.57 -3.27
N LEU A 126 -11.95 -13.84 -2.02
CA LEU A 126 -10.95 -14.09 -0.99
C LEU A 126 -10.16 -15.34 -1.39
N GLU A 127 -8.85 -15.18 -1.51
CA GLU A 127 -7.93 -16.26 -1.90
C GLU A 127 -7.32 -16.90 -0.65
N ASP A 128 -6.94 -18.17 -0.75
CA ASP A 128 -6.30 -18.87 0.35
C ASP A 128 -4.88 -18.34 0.60
N ILE A 129 -4.58 -17.99 1.86
CA ILE A 129 -3.22 -17.65 2.29
C ILE A 129 -2.48 -18.92 2.72
N ARG A 130 -1.35 -19.20 2.08
CA ARG A 130 -0.48 -20.34 2.42
C ARG A 130 0.85 -19.82 2.97
N LEU A 131 1.15 -20.18 4.21
CA LEU A 131 2.40 -19.87 4.91
C LEU A 131 3.28 -21.12 4.91
N GLY A 132 4.22 -21.21 3.96
CA GLY A 132 5.25 -22.25 3.92
C GLY A 132 6.59 -21.75 4.48
N ALA A 133 7.51 -22.67 4.76
CA ALA A 133 8.86 -22.35 5.27
C ALA A 133 9.66 -21.44 4.31
N ASP A 134 9.51 -21.64 3.00
CA ASP A 134 10.26 -20.91 1.98
C ASP A 134 9.38 -20.03 1.07
N LEU A 135 8.05 -20.09 1.24
CA LEU A 135 7.13 -19.44 0.33
C LEU A 135 5.84 -19.02 1.01
N VAL A 136 5.53 -17.74 0.91
CA VAL A 136 4.22 -17.19 1.23
C VAL A 136 3.46 -16.99 -0.07
N ARG A 137 2.19 -17.43 -0.10
CA ARG A 137 1.29 -17.28 -1.25
C ARG A 137 -0.08 -16.79 -0.82
N VAL A 138 -0.74 -16.10 -1.74
CA VAL A 138 -2.17 -15.76 -1.70
C VAL A 138 -2.74 -16.24 -3.03
N GLY A 139 -3.54 -17.30 -3.00
CA GLY A 139 -3.96 -18.00 -4.22
C GLY A 139 -2.76 -18.55 -4.98
N ASP A 140 -2.67 -18.20 -6.27
CA ASP A 140 -1.53 -18.54 -7.13
C ASP A 140 -0.37 -17.52 -7.07
N ASN A 141 -0.60 -16.36 -6.43
CA ASN A 141 0.37 -15.27 -6.34
C ASN A 141 1.44 -15.54 -5.28
N ARG A 142 2.72 -15.36 -5.67
CA ARG A 142 3.88 -15.50 -4.77
C ARG A 142 4.28 -14.14 -4.19
N LEU A 143 4.51 -14.09 -2.89
CA LEU A 143 5.04 -12.89 -2.25
C LEU A 143 6.56 -12.86 -2.34
N CYS A 144 7.11 -11.67 -2.62
CA CYS A 144 8.52 -11.37 -2.51
C CYS A 144 8.69 -10.33 -1.39
N LEU A 145 9.36 -10.71 -0.31
CA LEU A 145 9.51 -9.87 0.88
C LEU A 145 10.98 -9.50 1.05
N HIS A 146 11.25 -8.22 1.26
CA HIS A 146 12.56 -7.70 1.59
C HIS A 146 12.46 -6.96 2.91
N THR A 147 13.45 -7.14 3.79
CA THR A 147 13.51 -6.44 5.08
C THR A 147 14.83 -5.71 5.17
N LEU A 148 14.75 -4.42 5.49
CA LEU A 148 15.87 -3.58 5.85
C LEU A 148 15.66 -3.20 7.32
N SER A 149 16.64 -3.49 8.17
CA SER A 149 16.51 -3.34 9.63
C SER A 149 17.46 -2.31 10.22
N ASP A 150 18.42 -1.81 9.44
CA ASP A 150 19.41 -0.84 9.89
C ASP A 150 19.49 0.33 8.90
N THR A 151 19.56 1.53 9.45
CA THR A 151 19.73 2.79 8.72
C THR A 151 20.97 3.54 9.17
N ASP A 152 21.72 3.01 10.14
CA ASP A 152 22.99 3.56 10.59
C ASP A 152 24.11 3.04 9.68
N ASP A 153 24.21 3.63 8.48
CA ASP A 153 25.41 3.71 7.65
C ASP A 153 25.53 5.15 7.09
#